data_AF-A0A4R0D445-F1
#
_entry.id   AF-A0A4R0D445-F1
#
_cell.length_a   1.000
_cell.length_b   1.000
_cell.length_c   1.000
_cell.angle_alpha   90.00
_cell.angle_beta   90.00
_cell.angle_gamma   90.00
#
_symmetry.space_group_name_H-M   'P 1'
#
loop_
_entity.id
_entity.type
_entity.pdbx_description
1 polymer ?
#
loop_
_entity_poly.entity_id
_entity_poly.type
_entity_poly.pdbx_seq_one_letter_code
_entity_poly.pdbx_strand_id
1 'polypeptide(L)'
;YLSERKCANTNLNDRKAWVNAYWDKMDCQHRDADDAESFEDLYLRVQAFHHKLKAVAEHYAEKNLAVFSHGQFLQLLIMQIQQPSPLTKELMQQFRSDLVRQPIKNTEFFIF
;
A
#
# COMPACT_ATOMS: atom_id res chain seq x y z
N TYR A 1 8.67 -0.18 0.75
CA TYR A 1 9.17 1.09 0.21
C TYR A 1 10.59 1.42 0.64
N LEU A 2 11.02 1.13 1.87
CA LEU A 2 12.46 1.17 2.19
C LEU A 2 13.13 -0.16 1.80
N SER A 3 14.39 -0.08 1.39
CA SER A 3 15.24 -1.25 1.10
C SER A 3 15.47 -2.09 2.34
N GLU A 4 15.23 -3.39 2.24
CA GLU A 4 15.53 -4.33 3.32
C GLU A 4 17.03 -4.41 3.56
N ARG A 5 17.82 -4.44 2.48
CA ARG A 5 19.28 -4.48 2.56
C ARG A 5 19.85 -3.24 3.26
N LYS A 6 19.31 -2.04 2.98
CA LYS A 6 19.74 -0.81 3.69
C LYS A 6 19.27 -0.80 5.14
N CYS A 7 18.14 -1.44 5.45
CA CYS A 7 17.64 -1.55 6.82
C CYS A 7 18.35 -2.63 7.65
N ALA A 8 19.13 -3.51 7.04
CA ALA A 8 19.91 -4.52 7.76
C ALA A 8 20.88 -3.83 8.74
N ASN A 9 20.92 -4.32 9.98
CA ASN A 9 21.79 -3.80 11.05
C ASN A 9 21.57 -2.34 11.46
N THR A 10 20.42 -1.73 11.14
CA THR A 10 20.06 -0.38 11.61
C THR A 10 19.02 -0.39 12.72
N ASN A 11 18.95 0.71 13.48
CA ASN A 11 17.97 0.89 14.54
C ASN A 11 16.75 1.70 14.06
N LEU A 12 15.75 1.85 14.92
CA LEU A 12 14.51 2.58 14.58
C LEU A 12 14.73 4.08 14.28
N ASN A 13 15.70 4.73 14.93
CA ASN A 13 15.99 6.15 14.70
C ASN A 13 16.60 6.37 13.31
N ASP A 14 17.52 5.49 12.90
CA ASP A 14 18.12 5.53 11.55
C ASP A 14 17.03 5.38 10.49
N ARG A 15 16.14 4.40 10.67
CA ARG A 15 15.03 4.13 9.75
C ARG A 15 14.03 5.27 9.71
N LYS A 16 13.76 5.93 10.84
CA LYS A 16 12.80 7.04 10.90
C LYS A 16 13.21 8.20 10.00
N ALA A 17 14.49 8.53 9.92
CA ALA A 17 14.99 9.58 9.03
C ALA A 17 14.72 9.23 7.55
N TRP A 18 14.91 7.96 7.17
CA TRP A 18 14.66 7.49 5.80
C TRP A 18 13.18 7.42 5.47
N VAL A 19 12.35 6.98 6.42
CA VAL A 19 10.88 7.02 6.30
C VAL A 19 10.43 8.45 6.03
N ASN A 20 10.90 9.40 6.82
CA ASN A 20 10.55 10.81 6.65
C ASN A 20 11.00 11.32 5.28
N ALA A 21 12.26 11.08 4.88
CA ALA A 21 12.77 11.51 3.58
C ALA A 21 11.95 10.94 2.40
N TYR A 22 11.56 9.66 2.47
CA TYR A 22 10.71 9.04 1.46
C TYR A 22 9.34 9.74 1.35
N TRP A 23 8.67 9.97 2.49
CA TRP A 23 7.35 10.60 2.49
C TRP A 23 7.42 12.08 2.18
N ASP A 24 8.42 12.83 2.65
CA ASP A 24 8.57 14.26 2.36
C ASP A 24 8.78 14.51 0.86
N LYS A 25 9.44 13.58 0.16
CA LYS A 25 9.64 13.67 -1.29
C LYS A 25 8.33 13.59 -2.08
N MET A 26 7.34 12.81 -1.61
CA MET A 26 6.06 12.57 -2.27
C MET A 26 6.20 12.30 -3.79
N ASP A 27 7.22 11.53 -4.16
CA ASP A 27 7.53 11.15 -5.53
C ASP A 27 7.09 9.70 -5.75
N CYS A 28 6.03 9.51 -6.53
CA CYS A 28 5.42 8.20 -6.75
C CYS A 28 6.38 7.18 -7.35
N GLN A 29 7.35 7.63 -8.15
CA GLN A 29 8.31 6.77 -8.85
C GLN A 29 9.60 6.56 -8.06
N HIS A 30 9.73 7.22 -6.91
CA HIS A 30 10.93 7.07 -6.10
C HIS A 30 11.04 5.67 -5.53
N ARG A 31 12.16 5.02 -5.84
CA ARG A 31 12.62 3.77 -5.23
C ARG A 31 13.81 4.06 -4.34
N ASP A 32 13.77 3.59 -3.09
CA ASP A 32 14.87 3.79 -2.13
C ASP A 32 16.15 3.03 -2.55
N ALA A 33 15.98 1.88 -3.20
CA ALA A 33 17.02 1.09 -3.87
C ALA A 33 16.37 0.12 -4.88
N ASP A 34 17.20 -0.68 -5.54
CA ASP A 34 16.80 -1.73 -6.50
C ASP A 34 15.93 -2.83 -5.88
N ASP A 35 16.12 -3.15 -4.61
CA ASP A 35 15.31 -4.11 -3.84
C ASP A 35 14.05 -3.51 -3.22
N ALA A 36 13.80 -2.20 -3.42
CA ALA A 36 12.64 -1.51 -2.88
C ALA A 36 11.55 -1.28 -3.92
N GLU A 37 10.30 -1.39 -3.47
CA GLU A 37 9.09 -1.02 -4.20
C GLU A 37 8.83 0.50 -4.09
N SER A 38 8.52 1.17 -5.20
CA SER A 38 8.00 2.55 -5.20
C SER A 38 6.51 2.62 -4.83
N PHE A 39 5.95 3.83 -4.67
CA PHE A 39 4.51 3.96 -4.50
C PHE A 39 3.73 3.58 -5.78
N GLU A 40 4.29 3.87 -6.96
CA GLU A 40 3.74 3.43 -8.25
C GLU A 40 3.66 1.90 -8.34
N ASP A 41 4.73 1.21 -7.97
CA ASP A 41 4.76 -0.26 -7.98
C ASP A 41 3.69 -0.86 -7.05
N LEU A 42 3.55 -0.31 -5.83
CA LEU A 42 2.48 -0.69 -4.89
C LEU A 42 1.10 -0.43 -5.50
N TYR A 43 0.89 0.74 -6.10
CA TYR A 43 -0.38 1.12 -6.72
C TYR A 43 -0.79 0.16 -7.85
N LEU A 44 0.15 -0.13 -8.76
CA LEU A 44 -0.08 -1.04 -9.89
C LEU A 44 -0.36 -2.47 -9.40
N ARG A 45 0.35 -2.93 -8.37
CA ARG A 45 0.12 -4.25 -7.77
C ARG A 45 -1.25 -4.36 -7.10
N VAL A 46 -1.67 -3.35 -6.35
CA VAL A 46 -3.01 -3.28 -5.74
C VAL A 46 -4.09 -3.22 -6.82
N GLN A 47 -3.87 -2.44 -7.88
CA GLN A 47 -4.79 -2.31 -9.00
C GLN A 47 -4.95 -3.64 -9.74
N ALA A 48 -3.85 -4.33 -10.05
CA ALA A 48 -3.86 -5.63 -10.69
C ALA A 48 -4.60 -6.68 -9.82
N PHE A 49 -4.38 -6.65 -8.51
CA PHE A 49 -5.10 -7.49 -7.56
C PHE A 49 -6.60 -7.21 -7.55
N HIS A 50 -7.01 -5.94 -7.51
CA HIS A 50 -8.42 -5.54 -7.55
C HIS A 50 -9.12 -6.01 -8.84
N HIS A 51 -8.47 -5.88 -10.01
CA HIS A 51 -9.01 -6.43 -11.26
C HIS A 51 -9.14 -7.95 -11.22
N LYS A 52 -8.14 -8.64 -10.66
CA LYS A 52 -8.19 -10.10 -10.49
C LYS A 52 -9.36 -10.51 -9.60
N LEU A 53 -9.60 -9.80 -8.49
CA LEU A 53 -10.74 -10.05 -7.60
C LEU A 53 -12.08 -9.96 -8.34
N LYS A 54 -12.27 -8.96 -9.19
CA LYS A 54 -13.48 -8.82 -10.00
C LYS A 54 -13.67 -10.00 -10.97
N ALA A 55 -12.61 -10.40 -11.66
CA ALA A 55 -12.68 -11.50 -12.62
C ALA A 55 -13.02 -12.84 -11.95
N VAL A 56 -12.49 -13.10 -10.75
CA VAL A 56 -12.80 -14.34 -10.01
C VAL A 56 -14.17 -14.29 -9.31
N ALA A 57 -14.67 -13.10 -8.95
CA ALA A 57 -15.97 -12.93 -8.33
C ALA A 57 -17.12 -13.46 -9.20
N GLU A 58 -16.99 -13.36 -10.53
CA GLU A 58 -17.95 -13.90 -11.50
C GLU A 58 -18.05 -15.43 -11.48
N HIS A 59 -17.05 -16.12 -10.92
CA HIS A 59 -16.87 -17.57 -11.04
C HIS A 59 -16.91 -18.32 -9.71
N TYR A 60 -17.17 -17.64 -8.59
CA TYR A 60 -17.19 -18.33 -7.30
C TYR A 60 -18.44 -19.21 -7.14
N ALA A 61 -18.22 -20.47 -6.76
CA ALA A 61 -19.28 -21.34 -6.27
C ALA A 61 -19.82 -20.88 -4.89
N GLU A 62 -18.93 -20.33 -4.06
CA GLU A 62 -19.22 -19.80 -2.74
C GLU A 62 -19.39 -18.27 -2.77
N LYS A 63 -20.35 -17.73 -2.03
CA LYS A 63 -20.71 -16.30 -2.13
C LYS A 63 -19.72 -15.32 -1.50
N ASN A 64 -18.68 -15.80 -0.80
CA ASN A 64 -17.80 -14.97 0.02
C ASN A 64 -16.31 -15.29 -0.21
N LEU A 65 -15.47 -14.26 -0.22
CA LEU A 65 -14.01 -14.35 -0.32
C LEU A 65 -13.35 -13.62 0.85
N ALA A 66 -12.40 -14.27 1.51
CA ALA A 66 -11.54 -13.64 2.53
C ALA A 66 -10.13 -13.39 1.97
N VAL A 67 -9.57 -12.21 2.25
CA VAL A 67 -8.23 -11.80 1.82
C VAL A 67 -7.39 -11.42 3.04
N PHE A 68 -6.19 -11.99 3.15
CA PHE A 68 -5.21 -11.66 4.18
C PHE A 68 -4.02 -10.93 3.54
N SER A 69 -3.65 -9.77 4.08
CA SER A 69 -2.55 -8.95 3.55
C SER A 69 -2.04 -7.97 4.61
N HIS A 70 -1.23 -7.00 4.19
CA HIS A 70 -0.62 -5.99 5.06
C HIS A 70 -1.39 -4.67 5.04
N GLY A 71 -1.32 -3.91 6.14
CA GLY A 71 -2.08 -2.66 6.31
C GLY A 71 -1.89 -1.64 5.18
N GLN A 72 -0.66 -1.45 4.67
CA GLN A 72 -0.42 -0.56 3.54
C GLN A 72 -1.11 -1.01 2.25
N PHE A 73 -1.11 -2.30 1.98
CA PHE A 73 -1.76 -2.87 0.80
C PHE A 73 -3.27 -2.77 0.92
N LEU A 74 -3.82 -3.17 2.07
CA LEU A 74 -5.25 -3.13 2.36
C LEU A 74 -5.79 -1.68 2.35
N GLN A 75 -5.05 -0.71 2.89
CA GLN A 75 -5.43 0.69 2.86
C GLN A 75 -5.57 1.20 1.42
N LEU A 76 -4.58 0.94 0.56
CA LEU A 76 -4.65 1.39 -0.82
C LEU A 76 -5.74 0.64 -1.62
N LEU A 77 -6.00 -0.63 -1.29
CA LEU A 77 -7.09 -1.39 -1.86
C LEU A 77 -8.46 -0.78 -1.51
N ILE A 78 -8.69 -0.45 -0.24
CA ILE A 78 -9.91 0.24 0.20
C ILE A 78 -10.07 1.55 -0.55
N MET A 79 -9.02 2.37 -0.64
CA MET A 79 -9.05 3.63 -1.36
C MET A 79 -9.40 3.43 -2.85
N GLN A 80 -8.80 2.45 -3.53
CA GLN A 80 -9.11 2.15 -4.93
C GLN A 80 -10.53 1.61 -5.15
N ILE A 81 -11.11 0.92 -4.17
CA ILE A 81 -12.49 0.43 -4.23
C ILE A 81 -13.48 1.56 -4.01
N GLN A 82 -13.28 2.38 -2.97
CA GLN A 82 -14.22 3.42 -2.55
C GLN A 82 -14.13 4.69 -3.40
N GLN A 83 -12.92 5.11 -3.77
CA GLN A 83 -12.66 6.31 -4.55
C GLN A 83 -11.56 6.04 -5.60
N PRO A 84 -11.90 5.35 -6.71
CA PRO A 84 -10.99 5.11 -7.81
C PRO A 84 -10.36 6.42 -8.29
N SER A 85 -9.04 6.51 -8.20
CA SER A 85 -8.28 7.70 -8.55
C SER A 85 -7.00 7.30 -9.29
N PRO A 86 -6.54 8.13 -10.25
CA PRO A 86 -5.29 7.87 -10.94
C PRO A 86 -4.12 7.97 -9.96
N LEU A 87 -2.99 7.36 -10.33
CA LEU A 87 -1.75 7.53 -9.59
C LEU A 87 -1.29 9.00 -9.67
N THR A 88 -1.42 9.72 -8.57
CA THR A 88 -0.93 11.10 -8.44
C THR A 88 -0.24 11.32 -7.11
N LYS A 89 0.44 12.46 -7.00
CA LYS A 89 1.03 12.92 -5.74
C LYS A 89 -0.03 13.11 -4.65
N GLU A 90 -1.20 13.63 -5.01
CA GLU A 90 -2.32 13.85 -4.09
C GLU A 90 -2.86 12.53 -3.53
N LEU A 91 -2.94 11.49 -4.37
CA LEU A 91 -3.28 10.15 -3.90
C LEU A 91 -2.26 9.63 -2.88
N MET A 92 -0.96 9.80 -3.16
CA MET A 92 0.11 9.39 -2.24
C MET A 92 0.04 10.15 -0.90
N GLN A 93 -0.28 11.44 -0.94
CA GLN A 93 -0.48 12.27 0.26
C GLN A 93 -1.69 11.81 1.08
N GLN A 94 -2.82 11.55 0.42
CA GLN A 94 -4.02 11.04 1.09
C GLN A 94 -3.75 9.68 1.72
N PHE A 95 -3.12 8.77 0.97
CA PHE A 95 -2.72 7.46 1.46
C PHE A 95 -1.85 7.55 2.71
N ARG A 96 -0.85 8.44 2.71
CA ARG A 96 0.00 8.66 3.89
C ARG A 96 -0.78 9.24 5.07
N SER A 97 -1.69 10.18 4.82
CA SER A 97 -2.57 10.74 5.85
C SER A 97 -3.41 9.64 6.51
N ASP A 98 -4.01 8.75 5.71
CA ASP A 98 -4.88 7.69 6.22
C ASP A 98 -4.07 6.65 7.01
N LEU A 99 -2.89 6.26 6.53
CA LEU A 99 -2.01 5.36 7.27
C LEU A 99 -1.61 5.87 8.66
N VAL A 100 -1.50 7.20 8.84
CA VAL A 100 -1.10 7.79 10.12
C VAL A 100 -2.31 8.02 11.02
N ARG A 101 -3.43 8.48 10.47
CA ARG A 101 -4.62 8.88 11.24
C ARG A 101 -5.55 7.72 11.54
N GLN A 102 -5.65 6.76 10.64
CA GLN A 102 -6.59 5.63 10.69
C GLN A 102 -5.89 4.34 10.24
N PRO A 103 -4.83 3.89 10.93
CA PRO A 103 -4.14 2.66 10.55
C PRO A 103 -5.07 1.46 10.74
N ILE A 104 -5.11 0.58 9.72
CA ILE A 104 -5.68 -0.77 9.86
C ILE A 104 -4.85 -1.52 10.90
N LYS A 105 -5.50 -1.92 12.01
CA LYS A 105 -4.85 -2.62 13.11
C LYS A 105 -4.58 -4.07 12.75
N ASN A 106 -3.65 -4.69 13.46
CA ASN A 106 -3.40 -6.12 13.33
C ASN A 106 -4.70 -6.89 13.60
N THR A 107 -5.02 -7.85 12.72
CA THR A 107 -6.25 -8.68 12.76
C THR A 107 -7.57 -7.92 12.60
N GLU A 108 -7.52 -6.62 12.28
CA GLU A 108 -8.73 -5.89 11.89
C GLU A 108 -9.26 -6.43 10.56
N PHE A 109 -10.58 -6.53 10.45
CA PHE A 109 -11.25 -6.96 9.23
C PHE A 109 -12.31 -5.95 8.83
N PHE A 110 -12.59 -5.91 7.54
CA PHE A 110 -13.61 -5.07 6.94
C PHE A 110 -14.25 -5.86 5.79
N ILE A 111 -15.50 -5.53 5.48
CA ILE A 111 -16.29 -6.15 4.41
C ILE A 111 -16.63 -5.05 3.41
N PHE A 112 -16.56 -5.37 2.13
CA PHE A 112 -16.87 -4.48 1.01
C PHE A 112 -17.63 -5.23 -0.09
#